data_AF-A0A1V6NA75-F1
#
_entry.id   AF-A0A1V6NA75-F1
#
_cell.length_a   1.000
_cell.length_b   1.000
_cell.length_c   1.000
_cell.angle_alpha   90.00
_cell.angle_beta   90.00
_cell.angle_gamma   90.00
#
_symmetry.space_group_name_H-M   'P 1'
#
loop_
_entity.id
_entity.type
_entity.pdbx_description
1 polymer ?
#
loop_
_entity_poly.entity_id
_entity_poly.type
_entity_poly.pdbx_seq_one_letter_code
_entity_poly.pdbx_strand_id
1 'polypeptide(L)'
;MIENDYVESQPVGGPTQTDSTTRSRAIWRYMVSTLDPVAEKTQISYNNPYYHICMAGTFTRKCHPEYLSQEAHANLSHPGTLEHPGVLDGIEIHTDQIDNVLSHMDSNRLTVAVIMDSMDWFDPNCVAAATQITKLNRTLKMGGRVLLRSSALRPWYIDIFEAHGFSSKCMGSRTDGACIDRVNMYASCWLCTQRENLPLLTPEPEMECMDVPDINRFSL
;
A
#
# COMPACT_ATOMS: atom_id res chain seq x y z
N MET A 1 6.72 12.75 -4.15
CA MET A 1 6.12 11.70 -5.01
C MET A 1 5.26 12.30 -6.11
N ILE A 2 4.13 12.98 -5.82
CA ILE A 2 3.24 13.57 -6.86
C ILE A 2 3.98 14.48 -7.87
N GLU A 3 4.87 15.35 -7.41
CA GLU A 3 5.64 16.25 -8.31
C GLU A 3 6.62 15.46 -9.18
N ASN A 4 7.33 14.48 -8.61
CA ASN A 4 8.24 13.61 -9.35
C ASN A 4 7.49 12.80 -10.41
N ASP A 5 6.38 12.16 -10.04
CA ASP A 5 5.51 11.42 -10.97
C ASP A 5 5.00 12.34 -12.10
N TYR A 6 4.67 13.60 -11.79
CA TYR A 6 4.26 14.57 -12.78
C TYR A 6 5.37 14.92 -13.77
N VAL A 7 6.60 15.09 -13.28
CA VAL A 7 7.79 15.41 -14.10
C VAL A 7 8.17 14.21 -14.97
N GLU A 8 8.23 13.01 -14.41
CA GLU A 8 8.56 11.78 -15.14
C GLU A 8 7.51 11.44 -16.21
N SER A 9 6.26 11.83 -16.00
CA SER A 9 5.16 11.64 -16.96
C SER A 9 5.04 12.77 -18.01
N GLN A 10 5.94 13.76 -18.02
CA GLN A 10 6.01 14.73 -19.11
C GLN A 10 6.83 14.18 -20.29
N PRO A 11 6.39 14.40 -21.54
CA PRO A 11 7.24 14.13 -22.70
C PRO A 11 8.51 14.99 -22.63
N VAL A 12 9.67 14.37 -22.86
CA VAL A 12 10.99 15.02 -22.86
C VAL A 12 10.99 16.16 -23.89
N GLY A 13 11.09 17.42 -23.44
CA GLY A 13 11.17 18.59 -24.33
C GLY A 13 10.31 19.80 -23.95
N GLY A 14 9.56 19.76 -22.84
CA GLY A 14 8.82 20.93 -22.35
C GLY A 14 9.75 22.01 -21.74
N PRO A 15 9.39 23.31 -21.83
CA PRO A 15 10.22 24.39 -21.29
C PRO A 15 10.41 24.22 -19.78
N THR A 16 11.64 24.45 -19.31
CA THR A 16 12.01 24.43 -17.88
C THR A 16 11.23 25.53 -17.16
N GLN A 17 10.14 25.15 -16.48
CA GLN A 17 9.23 26.08 -15.81
C GLN A 17 9.57 26.23 -14.33
N THR A 18 9.27 27.41 -13.78
CA THR A 18 9.50 27.80 -12.39
C THR A 18 8.76 26.87 -11.41
N ASP A 19 9.42 26.48 -10.31
CA ASP A 19 8.99 25.44 -9.36
C ASP A 19 7.53 25.53 -8.88
N SER A 20 7.01 26.75 -8.64
CA SER A 20 5.63 26.93 -8.17
C SER A 20 4.58 26.51 -9.20
N THR A 21 4.85 26.71 -10.49
CA THR A 21 3.92 26.34 -11.58
C THR A 21 3.88 24.83 -11.80
N THR A 22 5.01 24.16 -11.58
CA THR A 22 5.14 22.70 -11.67
C THR A 22 4.31 22.01 -10.59
N ARG A 23 4.41 22.47 -9.34
CA ARG A 23 3.63 21.91 -8.22
C ARG A 23 2.12 22.03 -8.44
N SER A 24 1.62 23.19 -8.82
CA SER A 24 0.19 23.39 -9.07
C SER A 24 -0.34 22.48 -10.17
N ARG A 25 0.44 22.28 -11.24
CA ARG A 25 0.06 21.37 -12.33
C ARG A 25 0.11 19.90 -11.92
N ALA A 26 1.09 19.52 -11.11
CA ALA A 26 1.19 18.17 -10.55
C ALA A 26 -0.04 17.84 -9.69
N ILE A 27 -0.44 18.76 -8.80
CA ILE A 27 -1.65 18.62 -7.97
C ILE A 27 -2.91 18.57 -8.84
N TRP A 28 -3.04 19.47 -9.83
CA TRP A 28 -4.17 19.46 -10.76
C TRP A 28 -4.28 18.12 -11.50
N ARG A 29 -3.18 17.64 -12.10
CA ARG A 29 -3.15 16.36 -12.80
C ARG A 29 -3.45 15.20 -11.86
N TYR A 30 -2.97 15.26 -10.62
CA TYR A 30 -3.33 14.31 -9.58
C TYR A 30 -4.84 14.30 -9.35
N MET A 31 -5.48 15.44 -9.08
CA MET A 31 -6.92 15.51 -8.83
C MET A 31 -7.75 14.98 -10.00
N VAL A 32 -7.46 15.45 -11.22
CA VAL A 32 -8.14 15.02 -12.45
C VAL A 32 -8.00 13.51 -12.66
N SER A 33 -6.77 12.99 -12.61
CA SER A 33 -6.54 11.56 -12.88
C SER A 33 -7.04 10.66 -11.74
N THR A 34 -7.32 11.21 -10.56
CA THR A 34 -7.96 10.49 -9.45
C THR A 34 -9.47 10.47 -9.59
N LEU A 35 -10.11 11.63 -9.79
CA LEU A 35 -11.57 11.78 -9.70
C LEU A 35 -12.29 11.45 -11.01
N ASP A 36 -11.77 11.90 -12.16
CA ASP A 36 -12.47 11.74 -13.44
C ASP A 36 -12.69 10.26 -13.78
N PRO A 37 -11.69 9.36 -13.68
CA PRO A 37 -11.90 7.94 -13.98
C PRO A 37 -12.91 7.27 -13.05
N VAL A 38 -13.00 7.71 -11.78
CA VAL A 38 -13.98 7.19 -10.84
C VAL A 38 -15.40 7.61 -11.26
N ALA A 39 -15.58 8.88 -11.62
CA ALA A 39 -16.86 9.40 -12.08
C ALA A 39 -17.30 8.75 -13.40
N GLU A 40 -16.36 8.51 -14.31
CA GLU A 40 -16.63 7.90 -15.63
C GLU A 40 -16.89 6.39 -15.55
N LYS A 41 -16.18 5.67 -14.68
CA LYS A 41 -16.17 4.18 -14.69
C LYS A 41 -16.91 3.55 -13.52
N THR A 42 -17.32 4.31 -12.52
CA THR A 42 -18.05 3.78 -11.35
C THR A 42 -19.39 4.49 -11.16
N GLN A 43 -20.44 3.70 -10.88
CA GLN A 43 -21.73 4.26 -10.51
C GLN A 43 -21.74 4.55 -9.01
N ILE A 44 -21.53 5.81 -8.61
CA ILE A 44 -21.27 6.12 -7.20
C ILE A 44 -22.46 5.75 -6.28
N SER A 45 -23.69 5.88 -6.76
CA SER A 45 -24.87 5.54 -5.97
C SER A 45 -25.11 4.04 -5.75
N TYR A 46 -24.45 3.17 -6.52
CA TYR A 46 -24.73 1.72 -6.53
C TYR A 46 -23.49 0.85 -6.27
N ASN A 47 -22.33 1.23 -6.79
CA ASN A 47 -21.14 0.40 -6.79
C ASN A 47 -19.87 1.13 -6.32
N ASN A 48 -20.01 2.21 -5.55
CA ASN A 48 -18.86 2.90 -4.97
C ASN A 48 -19.17 3.38 -3.53
N PRO A 49 -19.13 2.47 -2.54
CA PRO A 49 -19.47 2.82 -1.17
C PRO A 49 -18.54 3.89 -0.59
N TYR A 50 -17.29 3.96 -1.06
CA TYR A 50 -16.26 4.86 -0.55
C TYR A 50 -16.57 6.34 -0.82
N TYR A 51 -16.99 6.68 -2.04
CA TYR A 51 -17.43 8.05 -2.34
C TYR A 51 -18.89 8.29 -1.94
N HIS A 52 -19.73 7.25 -1.99
CA HIS A 52 -21.14 7.37 -1.60
C HIS A 52 -21.30 7.87 -0.16
N ILE A 53 -20.59 7.26 0.80
CA ILE A 53 -20.68 7.62 2.22
C ILE A 53 -20.25 9.08 2.46
N CYS A 54 -19.25 9.58 1.74
CA CYS A 54 -18.80 10.96 1.85
C CYS A 54 -19.87 11.97 1.40
N MET A 55 -20.70 11.61 0.42
CA MET A 55 -21.74 12.51 -0.12
C MET A 55 -23.09 12.37 0.60
N ALA A 56 -23.47 11.14 0.96
CA ALA A 56 -24.78 10.84 1.54
C ALA A 56 -24.78 10.74 3.06
N GLY A 57 -23.61 10.64 3.70
CA GLY A 57 -23.45 10.44 5.14
C GLY A 57 -23.90 9.08 5.66
N THR A 58 -24.47 8.23 4.81
CA THR A 58 -24.94 6.87 5.13
C THR A 58 -24.67 5.90 3.97
N PHE A 59 -24.58 4.60 4.26
CA PHE A 59 -24.61 3.56 3.23
C PHE A 59 -26.07 3.23 2.86
N THR A 60 -26.28 2.68 1.67
CA THR A 60 -27.57 2.11 1.28
C THR A 60 -27.51 0.59 1.26
N ARG A 61 -28.66 -0.07 1.21
CA ARG A 61 -28.78 -1.53 1.01
C ARG A 61 -28.17 -2.04 -0.30
N LYS A 62 -27.92 -1.15 -1.27
CA LYS A 62 -27.37 -1.48 -2.58
C LYS A 62 -25.89 -1.09 -2.69
N CYS A 63 -25.49 -0.01 -2.01
CA CYS A 63 -24.14 0.54 -2.05
C CYS A 63 -23.56 0.58 -0.64
N HIS A 64 -22.93 -0.52 -0.25
CA HIS A 64 -22.23 -0.71 1.03
C HIS A 64 -20.98 -1.59 0.80
N PRO A 65 -19.98 -1.55 1.70
CA PRO A 65 -18.91 -2.53 1.71
C PRO A 65 -19.46 -3.96 1.84
N GLU A 66 -18.83 -4.93 1.18
CA GLU A 66 -19.33 -6.32 1.09
C GLU A 66 -19.54 -6.98 2.46
N TYR A 67 -18.66 -6.69 3.41
CA TYR A 67 -18.75 -7.20 4.79
C TYR A 67 -19.98 -6.67 5.56
N LEU A 68 -20.67 -5.65 5.06
CA LEU A 68 -21.95 -5.17 5.63
C LEU A 68 -23.19 -5.82 4.99
N SER A 69 -23.02 -6.74 4.03
CA SER A 69 -24.14 -7.47 3.43
C SER A 69 -24.80 -8.41 4.45
N GLN A 70 -26.08 -8.72 4.24
CA GLN A 70 -26.79 -9.72 5.05
C GLN A 70 -26.18 -11.11 4.92
N GLU A 71 -25.71 -11.46 3.72
CA GLU A 71 -25.02 -12.71 3.44
C GLU A 71 -23.68 -12.79 4.18
N ALA A 72 -22.86 -11.75 4.11
CA ALA A 72 -21.62 -11.68 4.88
C ALA A 72 -21.88 -11.73 6.38
N HIS A 73 -22.89 -11.01 6.89
CA HIS A 73 -23.28 -11.12 8.29
C HIS A 73 -23.63 -12.57 8.65
N ALA A 74 -24.52 -13.24 7.90
CA ALA A 74 -24.92 -14.62 8.18
C ALA A 74 -23.74 -15.59 8.19
N ASN A 75 -22.76 -15.38 7.30
CA ASN A 75 -21.54 -16.20 7.24
C ASN A 75 -20.58 -15.89 8.41
N LEU A 76 -20.25 -14.61 8.61
CA LEU A 76 -19.27 -14.17 9.60
C LEU A 76 -19.79 -14.31 11.04
N SER A 77 -21.09 -14.18 11.26
CA SER A 77 -21.73 -14.33 12.58
C SER A 77 -22.05 -15.78 12.93
N HIS A 78 -21.77 -16.74 12.05
CA HIS A 78 -22.06 -18.14 12.33
C HIS A 78 -21.19 -18.61 13.51
N PRO A 79 -21.79 -19.12 14.60
CA PRO A 79 -21.02 -19.61 15.72
C PRO A 79 -20.20 -20.83 15.29
N GLY A 80 -18.92 -20.85 15.66
CA GLY A 80 -18.06 -22.01 15.43
C GLY A 80 -18.55 -23.25 16.17
N THR A 81 -18.21 -24.43 15.65
CA THR A 81 -18.34 -25.72 16.32
C THR A 81 -16.96 -26.28 16.66
N LEU A 82 -16.91 -27.35 17.44
CA LEU A 82 -15.66 -28.05 17.76
C LEU A 82 -14.94 -28.60 16.51
N GLU A 83 -15.69 -28.90 15.45
CA GLU A 83 -15.15 -29.42 14.18
C GLU A 83 -14.84 -28.31 13.17
N HIS A 84 -15.57 -27.19 13.26
CA HIS A 84 -15.46 -26.06 12.34
C HIS A 84 -15.43 -24.74 13.13
N PRO A 85 -14.24 -24.17 13.39
CA PRO A 85 -14.11 -22.87 14.02
C PRO A 85 -14.93 -21.80 13.29
N GLY A 86 -15.39 -20.80 14.03
CA GLY A 86 -16.06 -19.64 13.47
C GLY A 86 -15.13 -18.90 12.52
N VAL A 87 -15.70 -18.25 11.49
CA VAL A 87 -14.92 -17.56 10.46
C VAL A 87 -14.02 -16.46 11.04
N LEU A 88 -14.46 -15.86 12.15
CA LEU A 88 -13.73 -14.79 12.85
C LEU A 88 -12.74 -15.31 13.91
N ASP A 89 -12.73 -16.60 14.23
CA ASP A 89 -11.87 -17.17 15.27
C ASP A 89 -10.37 -17.11 14.91
N GLY A 90 -10.06 -16.97 13.61
CA GLY A 90 -8.70 -16.78 13.10
C GLY A 90 -8.23 -15.32 13.05
N ILE A 91 -8.99 -14.37 13.61
CA ILE A 91 -8.59 -12.95 13.63
C ILE A 91 -7.71 -12.67 14.83
N GLU A 92 -6.45 -12.34 14.55
CA GLU A 92 -5.49 -11.86 15.52
C GLU A 92 -5.29 -10.35 15.31
N ILE A 93 -5.45 -9.56 16.39
CA ILE A 93 -5.25 -8.10 16.36
C ILE A 93 -3.97 -7.79 17.14
N HIS A 94 -3.04 -7.11 16.49
CA HIS A 94 -1.81 -6.64 17.10
C HIS A 94 -1.83 -5.11 17.19
N THR A 95 -1.34 -4.57 18.32
CA THR A 95 -1.27 -3.12 18.58
C THR A 95 0.16 -2.59 18.56
N ASP A 96 1.09 -3.34 17.96
CA ASP A 96 2.51 -3.02 17.86
C ASP A 96 2.89 -2.66 16.42
N GLN A 97 4.11 -2.18 16.21
CA GLN A 97 4.67 -1.96 14.87
C GLN A 97 4.76 -3.29 14.11
N ILE A 98 4.48 -3.23 12.81
CA ILE A 98 4.55 -4.41 11.94
C ILE A 98 5.92 -5.10 12.00
N ASP A 99 7.01 -4.33 12.15
CA ASP A 99 8.36 -4.85 12.30
C ASP A 99 8.50 -5.75 13.55
N ASN A 100 7.95 -5.34 14.69
CA ASN A 100 7.92 -6.12 15.92
C ASN A 100 7.03 -7.36 15.79
N VAL A 101 5.84 -7.20 15.22
CA VAL A 101 4.90 -8.33 15.00
C VAL A 101 5.54 -9.40 14.12
N LEU A 102 6.17 -9.00 13.01
CA LEU A 102 6.84 -9.92 12.09
C LEU A 102 8.09 -10.55 12.72
N SER A 103 8.74 -9.90 13.69
CA SER A 103 9.89 -10.48 14.39
C SER A 103 9.52 -11.67 15.26
N HIS A 104 8.34 -11.63 15.88
CA HIS A 104 7.84 -12.70 16.76
C HIS A 104 6.99 -13.75 16.03
N MET A 105 6.68 -13.53 14.75
CA MET A 105 5.91 -14.47 13.95
C MET A 105 6.76 -15.65 13.48
N ASP A 106 6.19 -16.85 13.41
CA ASP A 106 6.90 -18.01 12.88
C ASP A 106 7.21 -17.87 11.37
N SER A 107 8.28 -18.54 10.94
CA SER A 107 8.61 -18.61 9.52
C SER A 107 7.54 -19.38 8.74
N ASN A 108 7.27 -18.99 7.49
CA ASN A 108 6.24 -19.59 6.62
C ASN A 108 4.78 -19.51 7.15
N ARG A 109 4.50 -18.66 8.15
CA ARG A 109 3.15 -18.48 8.73
C ARG A 109 2.18 -17.78 7.76
N LEU A 110 2.67 -16.87 6.92
CA LEU A 110 1.87 -16.07 6.01
C LEU A 110 1.83 -16.66 4.61
N THR A 111 0.69 -16.52 3.95
CA THR A 111 0.54 -16.87 2.52
C THR A 111 0.37 -15.63 1.65
N VAL A 112 -0.27 -14.61 2.21
CA VAL A 112 -0.45 -13.30 1.62
C VAL A 112 -0.26 -12.26 2.73
N ALA A 113 0.52 -11.22 2.44
CA ALA A 113 0.59 -10.01 3.25
C ALA A 113 -0.01 -8.86 2.42
N VAL A 114 -0.93 -8.10 3.01
CA VAL A 114 -1.51 -6.91 2.38
C VAL A 114 -0.95 -5.71 3.13
N ILE A 115 0.00 -5.01 2.51
CA ILE A 115 0.66 -3.85 3.08
C ILE A 115 0.04 -2.62 2.45
N MET A 116 -0.49 -1.74 3.28
CA MET A 116 -1.02 -0.47 2.78
C MET A 116 0.14 0.49 2.48
N ASP A 117 -0.14 1.77 2.46
CA ASP A 117 0.84 2.81 2.16
C ASP A 117 1.94 2.98 3.22
N SER A 118 2.06 2.08 4.21
CA SER A 118 3.09 2.17 5.24
C SER A 118 4.51 2.17 4.66
N MET A 119 4.75 1.50 3.52
CA MET A 119 6.07 1.50 2.87
C MET A 119 6.48 2.90 2.36
N ASP A 120 5.52 3.75 2.03
CA ASP A 120 5.77 5.12 1.53
C ASP A 120 6.33 6.06 2.62
N TRP A 121 6.23 5.66 3.89
CA TRP A 121 6.68 6.46 5.04
C TRP A 121 8.12 6.18 5.44
N PHE A 122 8.77 5.16 4.88
CA PHE A 122 10.18 4.90 5.15
C PHE A 122 11.09 5.91 4.46
N ASP A 123 12.20 6.23 5.12
CA ASP A 123 13.31 6.96 4.51
C ASP A 123 14.07 6.02 3.55
N PRO A 124 14.19 6.36 2.25
CA PRO A 124 14.95 5.57 1.28
C PRO A 124 16.43 5.35 1.64
N ASN A 125 16.99 6.21 2.51
CA ASN A 125 18.39 6.14 2.93
C ASN A 125 18.59 5.30 4.21
N CYS A 126 17.50 4.81 4.81
CA CYS A 126 17.53 4.06 6.05
C CYS A 126 17.23 2.58 5.81
N VAL A 127 17.82 1.70 6.63
CA VAL A 127 17.70 0.23 6.46
C VAL A 127 16.33 -0.32 6.86
N ALA A 128 15.48 0.48 7.52
CA ALA A 128 14.23 0.03 8.11
C ALA A 128 13.28 -0.67 7.11
N ALA A 129 13.17 -0.15 5.88
CA ALA A 129 12.37 -0.80 4.84
C ALA A 129 12.92 -2.19 4.46
N ALA A 130 14.24 -2.29 4.28
CA ALA A 130 14.91 -3.55 3.97
C ALA A 130 14.76 -4.57 5.12
N THR A 131 14.86 -4.11 6.37
CA THR A 131 14.63 -4.92 7.56
C THR A 131 13.21 -5.49 7.58
N GLN A 132 12.19 -4.65 7.37
CA GLN A 132 10.80 -5.12 7.32
C GLN A 132 10.57 -6.09 6.15
N ILE A 133 11.11 -5.81 4.97
CA ILE A 133 11.02 -6.69 3.79
C ILE A 133 11.69 -8.05 4.06
N THR A 134 12.82 -8.07 4.75
CA THR A 134 13.51 -9.31 5.15
C THR A 134 12.64 -10.14 6.10
N LYS A 135 12.01 -9.49 7.08
CA LYS A 135 11.08 -10.17 8.01
C LYS A 135 9.83 -10.67 7.31
N LEU A 136 9.33 -9.94 6.30
CA LEU A 136 8.25 -10.41 5.43
C LEU A 136 8.67 -11.65 4.64
N ASN A 137 9.86 -11.67 4.05
CA ASN A 137 10.39 -12.85 3.34
C ASN A 137 10.42 -14.08 4.27
N ARG A 138 10.94 -13.92 5.50
CA ARG A 138 10.99 -15.00 6.49
C ARG A 138 9.61 -15.54 6.87
N THR A 139 8.65 -14.65 7.10
CA THR A 139 7.32 -15.01 7.62
C THR A 139 6.38 -15.53 6.53
N LEU A 140 6.60 -15.15 5.27
CA LEU A 140 5.89 -15.71 4.13
C LEU A 140 6.40 -17.12 3.80
N LYS A 141 5.48 -17.99 3.39
CA LYS A 141 5.85 -19.25 2.76
C LYS A 141 6.38 -19.01 1.35
N MET A 142 7.22 -19.91 0.84
CA MET A 142 7.64 -19.88 -0.57
C MET A 142 6.46 -19.73 -1.54
N GLY A 143 6.57 -18.81 -2.50
CA GLY A 143 5.49 -18.42 -3.40
C GLY A 143 4.39 -17.56 -2.76
N GLY A 144 4.57 -17.16 -1.50
CA GLY A 144 3.73 -16.20 -0.79
C GLY A 144 3.80 -14.82 -1.45
N ARG A 145 2.79 -14.00 -1.20
CA ARG A 145 2.59 -12.74 -1.95
C ARG A 145 2.44 -11.56 -1.03
N VAL A 146 3.10 -10.46 -1.36
CA VAL A 146 2.85 -9.14 -0.79
C VAL A 146 2.05 -8.33 -1.80
N LEU A 147 0.85 -7.92 -1.42
CA LEU A 147 0.07 -6.93 -2.16
C LEU A 147 0.31 -5.57 -1.51
N LEU A 148 0.77 -4.58 -2.28
CA LEU A 148 1.00 -3.23 -1.77
C LEU A 148 0.39 -2.15 -2.66
N ARG A 149 0.03 -1.03 -2.05
CA ARG A 149 -0.37 0.21 -2.74
C ARG A 149 0.60 1.33 -2.38
N SER A 150 0.85 2.21 -3.35
CA SER A 150 1.81 3.31 -3.18
C SER A 150 1.27 4.62 -3.75
N SER A 151 1.68 5.72 -3.12
CA SER A 151 1.53 7.09 -3.58
C SER A 151 2.50 7.48 -4.71
N ALA A 152 3.47 6.63 -5.07
CA ALA A 152 4.33 6.79 -6.24
C ALA A 152 3.92 5.85 -7.39
N LEU A 153 4.15 6.26 -8.65
CA LEU A 153 3.94 5.39 -9.81
C LEU A 153 4.91 4.21 -9.84
N ARG A 154 6.18 4.46 -9.48
CA ARG A 154 7.24 3.46 -9.29
C ARG A 154 7.91 3.69 -7.93
N PRO A 155 7.47 2.99 -6.87
CA PRO A 155 8.06 3.16 -5.55
C PRO A 155 9.48 2.59 -5.49
N TRP A 156 10.40 3.31 -4.82
CA TRP A 156 11.80 2.92 -4.66
C TRP A 156 11.99 1.57 -3.96
N TYR A 157 11.11 1.24 -3.01
CA TYR A 157 11.19 -0.01 -2.26
C TYR A 157 10.81 -1.25 -3.08
N ILE A 158 10.28 -1.10 -4.31
CA ILE A 158 10.10 -2.25 -5.22
C ILE A 158 11.44 -2.90 -5.56
N ASP A 159 12.46 -2.08 -5.81
CA ASP A 159 13.81 -2.57 -6.10
C ASP A 159 14.40 -3.27 -4.86
N ILE A 160 14.02 -2.85 -3.66
CA ILE A 160 14.39 -3.51 -2.40
C ILE A 160 13.67 -4.84 -2.25
N PHE A 161 12.36 -4.92 -2.54
CA PHE A 161 11.65 -6.20 -2.60
C PHE A 161 12.35 -7.17 -3.54
N GLU A 162 12.74 -6.72 -4.74
CA GLU A 162 13.44 -7.56 -5.71
C GLU A 162 14.81 -8.03 -5.21
N ALA A 163 15.58 -7.14 -4.59
CA ALA A 163 16.86 -7.50 -3.96
C ALA A 163 16.71 -8.49 -2.79
N HIS A 164 15.53 -8.56 -2.17
CA HIS A 164 15.24 -9.41 -1.02
C HIS A 164 14.41 -10.66 -1.39
N GLY A 165 14.60 -11.16 -2.62
CA GLY A 165 14.08 -12.47 -3.04
C GLY A 165 12.62 -12.47 -3.51
N PHE A 166 12.07 -11.30 -3.87
CA PHE A 166 10.75 -11.21 -4.48
C PHE A 166 10.84 -10.95 -6.00
N SER A 167 9.82 -11.37 -6.73
CA SER A 167 9.56 -10.88 -8.09
C SER A 167 8.37 -9.93 -8.06
N SER A 168 8.51 -8.72 -8.59
CA SER A 168 7.47 -7.69 -8.51
C SER A 168 6.73 -7.51 -9.83
N LYS A 169 5.42 -7.26 -9.74
CA LYS A 169 4.57 -6.95 -10.89
C LYS A 169 3.65 -5.78 -10.55
N CYS A 170 3.67 -4.73 -11.37
CA CYS A 170 2.68 -3.65 -11.31
C CYS A 170 1.33 -4.20 -11.78
N MET A 171 0.33 -4.17 -10.89
CA MET A 171 -1.02 -4.65 -11.12
C MET A 171 -1.95 -3.54 -11.62
N GLY A 172 -1.59 -2.29 -11.34
CA GLY A 172 -2.30 -1.12 -11.85
C GLY A 172 -1.53 0.14 -11.52
N SER A 173 -1.57 1.11 -12.42
CA SER A 173 -1.04 2.45 -12.20
C SER A 173 -2.04 3.48 -12.71
N ARG A 174 -2.09 4.63 -12.05
CA ARG A 174 -2.97 5.74 -12.39
C ARG A 174 -2.36 6.56 -13.52
N THR A 175 -2.31 5.93 -14.70
CA THR A 175 -1.83 6.52 -15.96
C THR A 175 -3.00 6.64 -16.94
N ASP A 176 -3.03 7.73 -17.73
CA ASP A 176 -3.90 7.90 -18.89
C ASP A 176 -5.40 7.55 -18.67
N GLY A 177 -6.00 8.08 -17.59
CA GLY A 177 -7.41 7.87 -17.28
C GLY A 177 -7.74 6.45 -16.75
N ALA A 178 -6.73 5.67 -16.35
CA ALA A 178 -6.94 4.41 -15.65
C ALA A 178 -7.69 4.64 -14.33
N CYS A 179 -8.64 3.75 -14.04
CA CYS A 179 -9.31 3.65 -12.75
C CYS A 179 -8.86 2.33 -12.14
N ILE A 180 -7.86 2.36 -11.27
CA ILE A 180 -7.18 1.15 -10.77
C ILE A 180 -7.96 0.45 -9.66
N ASP A 181 -8.79 1.21 -8.94
CA ASP A 181 -9.78 0.71 -7.99
C ASP A 181 -10.94 1.73 -7.88
N ARG A 182 -11.90 1.47 -6.98
CA ARG A 182 -13.08 2.34 -6.80
C ARG A 182 -12.79 3.65 -6.05
N VAL A 183 -11.57 3.83 -5.53
CA VAL A 183 -11.11 5.06 -4.85
C VAL A 183 -10.14 5.83 -5.75
N ASN A 184 -9.29 5.11 -6.49
CA ASN A 184 -8.33 5.61 -7.48
C ASN A 184 -7.37 6.68 -6.94
N MET A 185 -7.08 6.65 -5.64
CA MET A 185 -6.27 7.67 -4.95
C MET A 185 -4.77 7.37 -4.99
N TYR A 186 -4.41 6.10 -4.82
CA TYR A 186 -3.01 5.68 -4.92
C TYR A 186 -2.52 5.74 -6.36
N ALA A 187 -1.22 6.00 -6.53
CA ALA A 187 -0.60 6.10 -7.84
C ALA A 187 -0.38 4.71 -8.46
N SER A 188 -0.06 3.69 -7.65
CA SER A 188 0.17 2.34 -8.15
C SER A 188 -0.20 1.24 -7.15
N CYS A 189 -0.39 0.03 -7.69
CA CYS A 189 -0.65 -1.20 -6.96
C CYS A 189 0.30 -2.29 -7.47
N TRP A 190 0.96 -3.01 -6.56
CA TRP A 190 2.00 -3.98 -6.88
C TRP A 190 1.78 -5.31 -6.18
N LEU A 191 2.16 -6.38 -6.87
CA LEU A 191 2.21 -7.74 -6.35
C LEU A 191 3.65 -8.22 -6.34
N CYS A 192 4.22 -8.40 -5.16
CA CYS A 192 5.56 -8.96 -4.96
C CYS A 192 5.42 -10.43 -4.53
N THR A 193 5.91 -11.36 -5.35
CA THR A 193 5.82 -12.81 -5.08
C THR A 193 7.16 -13.32 -4.61
N GLN A 194 7.22 -13.97 -3.46
CA GLN A 194 8.45 -14.54 -2.93
C GLN A 194 8.94 -15.67 -3.84
N ARG A 195 10.18 -15.56 -4.31
CA ARG A 195 10.87 -16.54 -5.16
C ARG A 195 12.01 -17.23 -4.45
N GLU A 196 12.58 -16.57 -3.46
CA GLU A 196 13.77 -17.03 -2.75
C GLU A 196 13.56 -16.86 -1.25
N ASN A 197 14.06 -17.83 -0.47
CA ASN A 197 14.16 -17.69 0.98
C ASN A 197 15.51 -17.04 1.29
N LEU A 198 15.48 -15.96 2.05
CA LEU A 198 16.71 -15.36 2.53
C LEU A 198 17.35 -16.26 3.60
N PRO A 199 18.70 -16.28 3.69
CA PRO A 199 19.37 -16.93 4.80
C PRO A 199 18.91 -16.33 6.14
N LEU A 200 18.85 -17.15 7.18
CA LEU A 200 18.49 -16.69 8.51
C LEU A 200 19.44 -15.56 8.93
N LEU A 201 18.88 -14.41 9.31
CA LEU A 201 19.66 -13.27 9.81
C LEU A 201 20.52 -13.72 10.99
N THR A 202 21.84 -13.72 10.82
CA THR A 202 22.75 -13.58 11.95
C THR A 202 22.60 -12.14 12.47
N PRO A 203 22.44 -11.91 13.78
CA PRO A 203 22.29 -10.56 14.31
C PRO A 203 23.59 -9.77 14.06
N GLU A 204 23.58 -8.88 13.08
CA GLU A 204 24.59 -7.84 12.91
C GLU A 204 24.16 -6.59 13.69
N PRO A 205 25.11 -5.81 14.23
CA PRO A 205 24.79 -4.64 15.04
C PRO A 205 24.03 -3.60 14.20
N GLU A 206 22.98 -3.04 14.81
CA GLU A 206 22.14 -1.98 14.25
C GLU A 206 23.01 -0.81 13.77
N MET A 207 23.11 -0.64 12.45
CA MET A 207 23.69 0.58 11.88
C MET A 207 22.62 1.66 11.97
N GLU A 208 22.67 2.46 13.05
CA GLU A 208 21.79 3.61 13.25
C GLU A 208 21.87 4.53 12.03
N CYS A 209 20.70 4.93 11.52
CA CYS A 209 20.58 5.86 10.41
C CYS A 209 21.29 7.16 10.81
N MET A 210 22.26 7.61 9.99
CA MET A 210 23.05 8.79 10.32
C MET A 210 22.14 10.00 10.47
N ASP A 211 22.06 10.53 11.69
CA ASP A 211 21.43 11.82 11.96
C ASP A 211 22.13 12.89 11.11
N VAL A 212 21.45 13.39 10.08
CA VAL A 212 21.86 14.61 9.40
C VAL A 212 21.62 15.75 10.39
N PRO A 213 22.64 16.52 10.82
CA PRO A 213 22.45 17.54 11.82
C PRO A 213 21.46 18.59 11.33
N ASP A 214 20.45 18.81 12.16
CA ASP A 214 19.34 19.73 11.98
C ASP A 214 19.85 21.19 11.99
N ILE A 215 20.39 21.66 10.86
CA ILE A 215 20.72 23.08 10.65
C ILE A 215 19.40 23.78 10.29
N ASN A 216 18.56 24.00 11.30
CA ASN A 216 17.64 25.15 11.40
C ASN A 216 16.88 25.10 12.74
N ARG A 217 17.60 25.30 13.85
CA ARG A 217 16.96 25.90 15.03
C ARG A 217 16.63 27.35 14.70
N PHE A 218 15.38 27.60 14.35
CA PHE A 218 14.79 28.93 14.50
C PHE A 218 14.84 29.30 15.98
N SER A 219 15.73 30.22 16.33
CA SER A 219 15.63 30.99 17.56
C SER A 219 14.46 31.96 17.42
N LEU A 220 13.52 31.90 18.36
CA LEU A 220 12.60 32.99 18.68
C LEU A 220 13.38 34.22 19.15
#